data_AF-A0AAW2VFY9-F1
#
_entry.id   AF-A0AAW2VFY9-F1
#
_cell.length_a   1.000
_cell.length_b   1.000
_cell.length_c   1.000
_cell.angle_alpha   90.00
_cell.angle_beta   90.00
_cell.angle_gamma   90.00
#
_symmetry.space_group_name_H-M   'P 1'
#
loop_
_entity.id
_entity.type
_entity.pdbx_description
1 polymer ?
#
loop_
_entity_poly.entity_id
_entity_poly.type
_entity_poly.pdbx_seq_one_letter_code
_entity_poly.pdbx_strand_id
1 'polypeptide(L)'
;MAHETGAKHLLAYSDSQLVVKQVEGTYEAKEESMIQYLQQIADLKTKFHHFQIIQLPREENAKADSLSKLASSLEDCRTRHITIHYLPEARTP
;
A
#
# COMPACT_ATOMS: atom_id res chain seq x y z
N MET A 1 5.63 -13.17 -10.32
CA MET A 1 4.61 -13.11 -9.23
C MET A 1 4.43 -14.48 -8.59
N ALA A 2 4.03 -14.57 -7.32
CA ALA A 2 3.95 -15.85 -6.57
C ALA A 2 3.07 -16.93 -7.24
N HIS A 3 2.04 -16.54 -7.99
CA HIS A 3 1.24 -17.47 -8.79
C HIS A 3 2.04 -18.10 -9.95
N GLU A 4 2.94 -17.36 -10.57
CA GLU A 4 3.77 -17.85 -11.69
C GLU A 4 4.85 -18.85 -11.22
N THR A 5 5.15 -18.85 -9.93
CA THR A 5 6.06 -19.83 -9.31
C THR A 5 5.34 -21.06 -8.76
N GLY A 6 4.02 -21.20 -9.02
CA GLY A 6 3.22 -22.36 -8.58
C GLY A 6 2.80 -22.34 -7.11
N ALA A 7 2.89 -21.20 -6.43
CA ALA A 7 2.45 -21.11 -5.03
C ALA A 7 0.92 -21.25 -4.94
N LYS A 8 0.45 -22.13 -4.06
CA LYS A 8 -0.98 -22.41 -3.85
C LYS A 8 -1.59 -21.66 -2.68
N HIS A 9 -0.76 -21.21 -1.75
CA HIS A 9 -1.13 -20.49 -0.55
C HIS A 9 -0.40 -19.15 -0.51
N LEU A 10 -1.14 -18.06 -0.31
CA LEU A 10 -0.59 -16.72 -0.21
C LEU A 10 -0.87 -16.16 1.19
N LEU A 11 0.19 -15.87 1.92
CA LEU A 11 0.15 -15.14 3.18
C LEU A 11 0.77 -13.76 2.96
N ALA A 12 -0.05 -12.72 3.06
CA ALA A 12 0.35 -11.33 2.87
C ALA A 12 0.43 -10.62 4.22
N TYR A 13 1.39 -9.72 4.36
CA TYR A 13 1.57 -8.89 5.55
C TYR A 13 1.46 -7.41 5.15
N SER A 14 0.76 -6.63 5.95
CA SER A 14 0.64 -5.19 5.74
C SER A 14 0.62 -4.46 7.08
N ASP A 15 1.24 -3.29 7.14
CA ASP A 15 1.12 -2.36 8.27
C ASP A 15 -0.06 -1.40 8.14
N SER A 16 -0.68 -1.32 6.95
CA SER A 16 -1.84 -0.48 6.69
C SER A 16 -3.12 -1.17 7.12
N GLN A 17 -3.60 -0.83 8.32
CA GLN A 17 -4.88 -1.33 8.83
C GLN A 17 -6.05 -1.10 7.88
N LEU A 18 -6.05 0.03 7.16
CA LEU A 18 -7.08 0.34 6.18
C LEU A 18 -7.13 -0.71 5.07
N VAL A 19 -5.98 -1.02 4.49
CA VAL A 19 -5.86 -1.99 3.40
C VAL A 19 -6.24 -3.39 3.89
N VAL A 20 -5.77 -3.80 5.07
CA VAL A 20 -6.15 -5.10 5.68
C VAL A 20 -7.67 -5.21 5.79
N LYS A 21 -8.33 -4.22 6.41
CA LYS A 21 -9.78 -4.24 6.64
C LYS A 21 -10.59 -4.16 5.35
N GLN A 22 -10.10 -3.45 4.33
CA GLN A 22 -10.74 -3.40 3.02
C GLN A 22 -10.62 -4.72 2.26
N VAL A 23 -9.45 -5.36 2.34
CA VAL A 23 -9.23 -6.68 1.73
C VAL A 23 -10.02 -7.78 2.45
N GLU A 24 -10.22 -7.67 3.76
CA GLU A 24 -11.10 -8.54 4.54
C GLU A 24 -12.60 -8.26 4.31
N GLY A 25 -12.94 -7.15 3.63
CA GLY A 25 -14.33 -6.75 3.38
C GLY A 25 -15.04 -6.14 4.60
N THR A 26 -14.31 -5.86 5.68
CA THR A 26 -14.86 -5.18 6.85
C THR A 26 -15.08 -3.70 6.58
N TYR A 27 -14.22 -3.09 5.75
CA TYR A 27 -14.30 -1.68 5.34
C TYR A 27 -14.62 -1.57 3.85
N GLU A 28 -15.52 -0.65 3.51
CA GLU A 28 -15.83 -0.32 2.12
C GLU A 28 -14.84 0.71 1.57
N ALA A 29 -14.41 0.51 0.33
CA ALA A 29 -13.65 1.51 -0.41
C ALA A 29 -14.62 2.43 -1.17
N LYS A 30 -14.48 3.75 -0.96
CA LYS A 30 -15.30 4.77 -1.64
C LYS A 30 -14.62 5.40 -2.85
N GLU A 31 -13.29 5.36 -2.87
CA GLU A 31 -12.45 5.86 -3.95
C GLU A 31 -12.44 4.85 -5.11
N GLU A 32 -12.73 5.30 -6.33
CA GLU A 32 -12.78 4.45 -7.53
C GLU A 32 -11.45 3.72 -7.78
N SER A 33 -10.33 4.40 -7.53
CA SER A 33 -8.99 3.83 -7.60
C SER A 33 -8.82 2.65 -6.64
N MET A 34 -9.27 2.78 -5.40
CA MET A 34 -9.18 1.72 -4.40
C MET A 34 -10.13 0.56 -4.71
N ILE A 35 -11.32 0.83 -5.27
CA ILE A 35 -12.25 -0.20 -5.74
C ILE A 35 -11.59 -1.06 -6.83
N GLN A 36 -10.91 -0.43 -7.80
CA GLN A 36 -10.18 -1.15 -8.85
C GLN A 36 -9.06 -2.04 -8.26
N TYR A 37 -8.31 -1.54 -7.26
CA TYR A 37 -7.32 -2.37 -6.57
C TYR A 37 -7.93 -3.56 -5.83
N LEU A 38 -9.07 -3.37 -5.16
CA LEU A 38 -9.76 -4.47 -4.49
C LEU A 38 -10.28 -5.52 -5.47
N GLN A 39 -10.75 -5.12 -6.65
CA GLN A 39 -11.13 -6.05 -7.71
C GLN A 39 -9.95 -6.89 -8.17
N GLN A 40 -8.79 -6.27 -8.42
CA GLN A 40 -7.57 -7.02 -8.77
C GLN A 40 -7.15 -7.98 -7.66
N ILE A 41 -7.26 -7.57 -6.39
CA ILE A 41 -6.96 -8.45 -5.25
C ILE A 41 -7.97 -9.61 -5.21
N ALA A 42 -9.25 -9.38 -5.49
CA ALA A 42 -10.25 -10.45 -5.56
C ALA A 42 -9.94 -11.45 -6.68
N ASP A 43 -9.56 -10.97 -7.87
CA ASP A 43 -9.12 -11.81 -8.97
C ASP A 43 -7.86 -12.61 -8.60
N LEU A 44 -6.90 -11.98 -7.92
CA LEU A 44 -5.70 -12.68 -7.44
C LEU A 44 -6.05 -13.73 -6.38
N LYS A 45 -6.98 -13.44 -5.45
CA LYS A 45 -7.44 -14.40 -4.45
C LYS A 45 -7.98 -15.67 -5.08
N THR A 46 -8.71 -15.57 -6.19
CA THR A 46 -9.28 -16.75 -6.88
C THR A 46 -8.20 -17.67 -7.48
N LYS A 47 -6.99 -17.16 -7.69
CA LYS A 47 -5.85 -17.92 -8.22
C LYS A 47 -5.09 -18.71 -7.15
N PHE A 48 -5.38 -18.48 -5.86
CA PHE A 48 -4.77 -19.22 -4.76
C PHE A 48 -5.84 -20.08 -4.07
N HIS A 49 -5.47 -21.28 -3.63
CA HIS A 49 -6.35 -22.12 -2.81
C HIS A 49 -6.60 -21.51 -1.43
N HIS A 50 -5.62 -20.75 -0.93
CA HIS A 50 -5.74 -20.06 0.34
C HIS A 50 -5.09 -18.69 0.23
N PHE A 51 -5.79 -17.67 0.71
CA PHE A 51 -5.30 -16.31 0.83
C PHE A 51 -5.58 -15.80 2.23
N GLN A 52 -4.56 -15.25 2.88
CA GLN A 52 -4.70 -14.57 4.16
C GLN A 52 -3.87 -13.29 4.14
N ILE A 53 -4.41 -12.23 4.73
CA ILE A 53 -3.70 -10.98 4.99
C ILE A 53 -3.64 -10.75 6.49
N ILE A 54 -2.47 -10.40 7.01
CA ILE A 54 -2.26 -10.15 8.45
C ILE A 54 -1.73 -8.73 8.63
N GLN A 55 -2.30 -8.02 9.60
CA GLN A 55 -1.76 -6.74 10.03
C GLN A 55 -0.50 -6.95 10.87
N LEU A 56 0.63 -6.36 10.45
CA LEU A 56 1.85 -6.30 11.24
C LEU A 56 2.03 -4.93 11.89
N PRO A 57 2.59 -4.87 13.11
CA PRO A 57 3.08 -3.61 13.67
C PRO A 57 4.22 -3.07 12.78
N ARG A 58 4.31 -1.74 12.68
CA ARG A 58 5.23 -1.05 11.76
C ARG A 58 6.70 -1.43 11.96
N GLU A 59 7.10 -1.76 13.19
CA GLU A 59 8.44 -2.25 13.52
C GLU A 59 8.78 -3.59 12.83
N GLU A 60 7.79 -4.47 12.64
CA GLU A 60 7.98 -5.75 11.96
C GLU A 60 7.90 -5.62 10.44
N ASN A 61 7.33 -4.53 9.92
CA ASN A 61 7.29 -4.21 8.49
C ASN A 61 8.53 -3.43 8.01
N ALA A 62 9.57 -3.28 8.83
CA ALA A 62 10.76 -2.48 8.53
C ALA A 62 11.46 -2.89 7.22
N LYS A 63 11.43 -4.17 6.85
CA LYS A 63 11.99 -4.66 5.58
C LYS A 63 11.24 -4.14 4.37
N ALA A 64 9.90 -4.22 4.39
CA ALA A 64 9.08 -3.72 3.28
C ALA A 64 9.13 -2.18 3.22
N ASP A 65 9.13 -1.50 4.37
CA ASP A 65 9.29 -0.05 4.44
C ASP A 65 10.65 0.42 3.90
N SER A 66 11.74 -0.31 4.20
CA SER A 66 13.07 -0.04 3.64
C SER A 66 13.09 -0.19 2.13
N LEU A 67 12.48 -1.25 1.60
CA LEU A 67 12.38 -1.47 0.15
C LEU A 67 11.50 -0.40 -0.53
N SER A 68 10.38 -0.03 0.09
CA SER A 68 9.50 1.03 -0.39
C SER A 68 10.24 2.37 -0.43
N LYS A 69 10.96 2.73 0.63
CA LYS A 69 11.80 3.95 0.67
C LYS A 69 12.90 3.94 -0.39
N LEU A 70 13.55 2.81 -0.62
CA LEU A 70 14.54 2.67 -1.70
C LEU A 70 13.88 2.93 -3.07
N ALA A 71 12.74 2.31 -3.33
CA ALA A 71 12.00 2.52 -4.58
C ALA A 71 11.55 3.98 -4.74
N SER A 72 10.95 4.59 -3.71
CA SER A 72 10.56 6.00 -3.74
C SER A 72 11.75 6.93 -3.91
N SER A 73 12.91 6.64 -3.31
CA SER A 73 14.12 7.45 -3.52
C SER A 73 14.66 7.37 -4.95
N LEU A 74 14.47 6.23 -5.62
CA LEU A 74 14.86 6.03 -7.00
C LEU A 74 13.90 6.75 -7.97
N GLU A 75 12.62 6.81 -7.63
CA GLU A 75 11.61 7.60 -8.35
C GLU A 75 11.76 9.11 -8.12
N ASP A 76 12.10 9.54 -6.90
CA ASP A 76 12.40 10.94 -6.57
C ASP A 76 13.62 11.47 -7.35
N CYS A 77 14.55 10.58 -7.74
CA CYS A 77 15.68 10.97 -8.58
C CYS A 77 15.28 11.30 -10.04
N ARG A 78 14.03 11.00 -10.47
CA ARG A 78 13.53 11.31 -11.82
C ARG A 78 12.71 12.60 -11.90
N THR A 79 12.20 13.14 -10.79
CA THR A 79 11.37 14.34 -10.80
C THR A 79 11.43 15.08 -9.46
N ARG A 80 12.46 15.91 -9.27
CA ARG A 80 12.48 16.88 -8.15
C ARG A 80 11.82 18.18 -8.60
N HIS A 81 10.52 18.34 -8.32
CA HIS A 81 9.89 19.66 -8.33
C HIS A 81 9.55 20.06 -6.90
N ILE A 82 10.38 20.92 -6.30
CA ILE A 82 10.16 21.45 -4.96
C ILE A 82 9.36 22.75 -5.12
N THR A 83 8.08 22.73 -4.73
CA THR A 83 7.28 23.96 -4.64
C THR A 83 7.43 24.53 -3.24
N ILE A 84 8.15 25.66 -3.12
CA ILE A 84 8.27 26.41 -1.87
C ILE A 84 7.05 27.32 -1.74
N HIS A 85 6.16 27.00 -0.80
CA HIS A 85 5.07 27.89 -0.41
C HIS A 85 5.54 28.80 0.73
N TYR A 86 5.68 30.10 0.44
CA TYR A 86 5.86 31.11 1.48
C TYR A 86 4.50 31.41 2.12
N LEU A 87 4.37 31.18 3.43
CA LEU A 87 3.24 31.69 4.20
C LEU A 87 3.36 33.22 4.28
N PRO A 88 2.31 33.99 3.93
CA PRO A 88 2.33 35.44 4.14
C PRO A 88 2.33 35.71 5.65
N GLU A 89 3.31 36.50 6.11
CA GLU A 89 3.46 36.88 7.51
C GLU A 89 2.18 37.53 8.05
N ALA A 90 1.80 37.11 9.25
CA ALA A 90 0.65 37.64 9.96
C ALA A 90 0.86 39.15 10.19
N ARG A 91 -0.07 39.95 9.65
CA ARG A 91 -0.16 41.38 9.92
C ARG A 91 -0.49 41.56 11.40
N THR A 92 0.51 41.87 12.21
CA THR A 92 0.32 42.30 13.60
C THR A 92 -0.26 43.73 13.63
N PRO A 93 -1.06 44.07 14.66
CA PRO A 93 -1.95 45.23 14.68
C PRO A 93 -1.25 46.59 14.67
#